data_AF-F9UAH1-F1
#
_entry.id   AF-F9UAH1-F1
#
_cell.length_a   1.000
_cell.length_b   1.000
_cell.length_c   1.000
_cell.angle_alpha   90.00
_cell.angle_beta   90.00
_cell.angle_gamma   90.00
#
_symmetry.space_group_name_H-M   'P 1'
#
loop_
_entity.id
_entity.type
_entity.pdbx_description
1 polymer ?
#
loop_
_entity_poly.entity_id
_entity_poly.type
_entity_poly.pdbx_seq_one_letter_code
_entity_poly.pdbx_strand_id
1 'polypeptide(L)'
;MTRPNSNTQDENALVPSDRWERDTSSARATTALPALTGSLPRQGRTAGLVSPKIRGCERPAVVAPAHSLEAAFRAGPLGATGRDAEEDDDADAEAAPNQVEEALDAWIARNLAALQERAEQGRSAFEQRLAEAGQGLPRSARGRIGVRVRPQRANRATPGAFSIEWVTYRHVHTAAGVVYLSDYIRKGDGDRYPKSAFRGIARDWQRPLVEEAEQEFGAIRAAARQIAEVRTRFRAAAKRCRELGLDDEAER
;
A
#
# COMPACT_ATOMS: atom_id res chain seq x y z
N MET A 1 66.66 -8.22 -27.25
CA MET A 1 66.26 -9.64 -27.21
C MET A 1 64.77 -9.67 -27.50
N THR A 2 64.41 -9.88 -28.76
CA THR A 2 63.01 -9.86 -29.21
C THR A 2 62.90 -10.83 -30.39
N ARG A 3 62.12 -11.90 -30.23
CA ARG A 3 61.66 -12.79 -31.29
C ARG A 3 60.29 -13.40 -30.94
N PRO A 4 59.54 -13.87 -31.95
CA PRO A 4 58.08 -13.73 -32.08
C PRO A 4 57.34 -15.10 -32.11
N ASN A 5 56.02 -15.07 -32.33
CA ASN A 5 55.22 -15.98 -33.20
C ASN A 5 53.71 -15.76 -32.88
N SER A 6 52.80 -15.34 -33.78
CA SER A 6 52.30 -15.90 -35.06
C SER A 6 51.53 -17.22 -34.95
N ASN A 7 50.25 -17.14 -35.34
CA ASN A 7 49.35 -18.16 -35.90
C ASN A 7 48.98 -19.39 -35.07
N THR A 8 47.68 -19.65 -34.95
CA THR A 8 47.00 -20.71 -35.73
C THR A 8 45.49 -20.44 -35.68
N GLN A 9 44.93 -20.06 -36.84
CA GLN A 9 43.54 -20.34 -37.17
C GLN A 9 43.43 -21.84 -37.40
N ASP A 10 42.38 -22.48 -36.88
CA ASP A 10 41.90 -23.70 -37.50
C ASP A 10 40.37 -23.65 -37.58
N GLU A 11 39.93 -23.82 -38.81
CA GLU A 11 38.56 -23.95 -39.23
C GLU A 11 38.06 -25.34 -38.81
N ASN A 12 36.81 -25.46 -38.37
CA ASN A 12 36.07 -26.65 -38.74
C ASN A 12 34.58 -26.36 -38.88
N ALA A 13 34.10 -26.81 -40.03
CA ALA A 13 32.84 -26.51 -40.66
C ALA A 13 31.68 -27.35 -40.10
N LEU A 14 30.47 -26.83 -40.36
CA LEU A 14 29.25 -27.51 -40.89
C LEU A 14 29.00 -28.95 -40.41
N VAL A 15 27.82 -29.30 -39.90
CA VAL A 15 26.60 -29.53 -40.71
C VAL A 15 25.35 -29.57 -39.80
N PRO A 16 24.15 -29.22 -40.34
CA PRO A 16 22.89 -29.14 -39.60
C PRO A 16 22.11 -30.47 -39.62
N SER A 17 21.18 -30.67 -38.69
CA SER A 17 20.17 -31.73 -38.78
C SER A 17 18.85 -31.32 -38.11
N ASP A 18 17.97 -30.80 -38.95
CA ASP A 18 16.61 -31.29 -39.18
C ASP A 18 15.77 -31.87 -38.01
N ARG A 19 14.65 -31.17 -37.78
CA ARG A 19 13.30 -31.64 -38.12
C ARG A 19 12.84 -32.94 -37.46
N TRP A 20 12.00 -32.82 -36.43
CA TRP A 20 10.84 -33.71 -36.25
C TRP A 20 9.66 -32.94 -35.66
N GLU A 21 8.71 -32.61 -36.54
CA GLU A 21 7.30 -32.46 -36.21
C GLU A 21 6.77 -33.77 -35.61
N ARG A 22 5.91 -33.66 -34.59
CA ARG A 22 4.97 -34.73 -34.26
C ARG A 22 3.67 -34.14 -33.76
N ASP A 23 2.79 -33.87 -34.71
CA ASP A 23 1.35 -33.89 -34.53
C ASP A 23 0.91 -35.33 -34.23
N THR A 24 0.14 -35.52 -33.16
CA THR A 24 -0.82 -36.62 -33.08
C THR A 24 -2.10 -36.09 -32.44
N SER A 25 -3.08 -35.85 -33.32
CA SER A 25 -4.48 -35.73 -32.99
C SER A 25 -5.02 -37.14 -32.71
N SER A 26 -5.72 -37.34 -31.59
CA SER A 26 -6.67 -38.44 -31.45
C SER A 26 -7.88 -37.97 -30.66
N ALA A 27 -9.03 -38.22 -31.26
CA ALA A 27 -10.33 -37.76 -30.87
C ALA A 27 -11.10 -38.84 -30.09
N ARG A 28 -12.18 -38.39 -29.43
CA ARG A 28 -13.40 -39.12 -29.01
C ARG A 28 -13.27 -40.08 -27.82
N ALA A 29 -14.02 -39.76 -26.75
CA ALA A 29 -15.25 -40.49 -26.45
C ALA A 29 -16.14 -39.70 -25.46
N THR A 30 -17.32 -39.36 -25.95
CA THR A 30 -18.54 -39.04 -25.20
C THR A 30 -18.97 -40.25 -24.40
N THR A 31 -19.34 -40.11 -23.12
CA THR A 31 -20.36 -40.97 -22.48
C THR A 31 -21.06 -40.20 -21.36
N ALA A 32 -22.37 -40.42 -21.32
CA ALA A 32 -23.42 -39.68 -20.67
C ALA A 32 -23.49 -39.81 -19.13
N LEU A 33 -24.20 -38.85 -18.55
CA LEU A 33 -24.86 -38.90 -17.24
C LEU A 33 -25.69 -40.18 -17.05
N PRO A 34 -25.96 -40.55 -15.79
CA PRO A 34 -27.37 -40.48 -15.40
C PRO A 34 -27.61 -39.65 -14.13
N ALA A 35 -28.72 -38.93 -14.17
CA ALA A 35 -29.40 -38.35 -13.02
C ALA A 35 -30.18 -39.43 -12.27
N LEU A 36 -30.10 -39.45 -10.94
CA LEU A 36 -31.10 -40.01 -10.03
C LEU A 36 -31.09 -39.12 -8.77
N THR A 37 -32.05 -38.19 -8.63
CA THR A 37 -33.34 -38.37 -7.93
C THR A 37 -33.20 -38.88 -6.49
N GLY A 38 -33.66 -38.08 -5.51
CA GLY A 38 -33.99 -38.63 -4.20
C GLY A 38 -34.00 -37.65 -3.02
N SER A 39 -35.15 -36.98 -2.84
CA SER A 39 -35.82 -36.79 -1.55
C SER A 39 -35.15 -35.99 -0.41
N LEU A 40 -35.67 -34.76 -0.23
CA LEU A 40 -36.09 -34.22 1.08
C LEU A 40 -37.27 -35.08 1.60
N PRO A 41 -37.47 -35.30 2.92
CA PRO A 41 -37.82 -34.27 3.90
C PRO A 41 -37.07 -34.49 5.25
N ARG A 42 -37.11 -33.64 6.29
CA ARG A 42 -38.29 -33.23 7.07
C ARG A 42 -37.83 -32.28 8.18
N GLN A 43 -38.78 -31.41 8.53
CA GLN A 43 -38.75 -30.42 9.59
C GLN A 43 -38.37 -30.97 10.97
N GLY A 44 -37.64 -30.15 11.73
CA GLY A 44 -37.56 -30.19 13.18
C GLY A 44 -37.66 -28.76 13.74
N ARG A 45 -38.88 -28.35 14.09
CA ARG A 45 -39.17 -27.20 14.97
C ARG A 45 -39.03 -27.66 16.42
N THR A 46 -38.34 -26.88 17.25
CA THR A 46 -38.65 -26.56 18.67
C THR A 46 -37.65 -25.47 19.09
N ALA A 47 -38.11 -24.24 19.40
CA ALA A 47 -38.47 -23.76 20.74
C ALA A 47 -37.32 -23.96 21.76
N GLY A 48 -36.79 -22.97 22.47
CA GLY A 48 -37.12 -21.56 22.69
C GLY A 48 -36.21 -21.04 23.82
N LEU A 49 -36.28 -19.72 24.09
CA LEU A 49 -35.72 -19.01 25.26
C LEU A 49 -34.16 -19.01 25.34
N VAL A 50 -33.45 -17.94 25.71
CA VAL A 50 -33.69 -16.89 26.70
C VAL A 50 -32.88 -15.65 26.27
N SER A 51 -33.51 -14.48 26.24
CA SER A 51 -32.82 -13.18 26.21
C SER A 51 -32.22 -12.87 27.59
N PRO A 52 -30.93 -12.50 27.70
CA PRO A 52 -30.44 -11.79 28.86
C PRO A 52 -30.71 -10.28 28.72
N LYS A 53 -31.29 -9.73 29.77
CA LYS A 53 -31.57 -8.31 30.04
C LYS A 53 -30.39 -7.40 29.68
N ILE A 54 -30.66 -6.40 28.86
CA ILE A 54 -29.92 -5.14 28.80
C ILE A 54 -30.19 -4.42 30.14
N ARG A 55 -29.15 -4.31 30.97
CA ARG A 55 -29.15 -3.45 32.14
C ARG A 55 -28.14 -2.33 31.90
N GLY A 56 -28.66 -1.11 31.81
CA GLY A 56 -27.87 0.09 31.63
C GLY A 56 -26.93 0.34 32.81
N CYS A 57 -25.77 0.90 32.47
CA CYS A 57 -25.03 1.81 33.31
C CYS A 57 -24.45 2.89 32.38
N GLU A 58 -25.18 3.99 32.31
CA GLU A 58 -24.67 5.29 31.91
C GLU A 58 -23.49 5.65 32.82
N ARG A 59 -22.37 6.08 32.23
CA ARG A 59 -21.49 7.07 32.86
C ARG A 59 -20.70 7.85 31.81
N PRO A 60 -20.51 9.16 32.04
CA PRO A 60 -20.26 10.15 31.02
C PRO A 60 -18.82 10.12 30.52
N ALA A 61 -18.67 10.48 29.24
CA ALA A 61 -17.41 10.88 28.65
C ALA A 61 -16.85 12.09 29.42
N VAL A 62 -15.76 11.88 30.15
CA VAL A 62 -14.90 12.96 30.61
C VAL A 62 -14.14 13.43 29.37
N VAL A 63 -14.64 14.52 28.78
CA VAL A 63 -13.94 15.30 27.76
C VAL A 63 -12.67 15.84 28.40
N ALA A 64 -11.52 15.35 27.93
CA ALA A 64 -10.24 15.93 28.28
C ALA A 64 -10.17 17.36 27.73
N PRO A 65 -9.75 18.36 28.52
CA PRO A 65 -9.65 19.73 28.05
C PRO A 65 -8.62 19.83 26.92
N ALA A 66 -8.98 20.61 25.90
CA ALA A 66 -8.07 21.04 24.85
C ALA A 66 -6.92 21.82 25.49
N HIS A 67 -5.78 21.15 25.67
CA HIS A 67 -4.56 21.80 26.10
C HIS A 67 -4.00 22.61 24.93
N SER A 68 -4.12 23.92 25.12
CA SER A 68 -3.48 25.07 24.45
C SER A 68 -2.49 24.76 23.32
N LEU A 69 -2.82 25.30 22.14
CA LEU A 69 -1.96 25.43 20.95
C LEU A 69 -0.71 26.32 21.18
N GLU A 70 -0.54 26.93 22.36
CA GLU A 70 0.57 27.87 22.60
C GLU A 70 1.92 27.19 22.92
N ALA A 71 1.95 25.90 23.27
CA ALA A 71 3.20 25.26 23.71
C ALA A 71 4.16 24.85 22.57
N ALA A 72 3.76 24.96 21.31
CA ALA A 72 4.58 24.58 20.16
C ALA A 72 5.55 25.70 19.67
N PHE A 73 5.53 26.89 20.30
CA PHE A 73 6.27 28.08 19.84
C PHE A 73 7.73 28.21 20.34
N ARG A 74 8.37 27.15 20.85
CA ARG A 74 9.81 27.20 21.22
C ARG A 74 10.59 25.98 20.74
N ALA A 75 10.96 25.99 19.47
CA ALA A 75 12.21 25.38 19.00
C ALA A 75 12.59 26.04 17.66
N GLY A 76 13.69 26.77 17.64
CA GLY A 76 14.21 27.43 16.44
C GLY A 76 14.79 26.43 15.43
N PRO A 77 14.97 26.84 14.16
CA PRO A 77 15.43 25.97 13.09
C PRO A 77 16.95 25.75 13.13
N LEU A 78 17.38 24.55 12.75
CA LEU A 78 18.78 24.19 12.50
C LEU A 78 19.03 24.01 11.00
N GLY A 79 19.88 24.90 10.46
CA GLY A 79 20.94 24.61 9.47
C GLY A 79 20.58 23.93 8.15
N ALA A 80 20.59 24.73 7.08
CA ALA A 80 20.69 24.29 5.68
C ALA A 80 22.13 23.96 5.27
N THR A 81 22.32 23.04 4.32
CA THR A 81 23.43 23.07 3.33
C THR A 81 23.08 22.32 2.02
N GLY A 82 23.15 23.05 0.89
CA GLY A 82 23.54 22.69 -0.50
C GLY A 82 22.84 21.52 -1.24
N ARG A 83 22.68 21.48 -2.57
CA ARG A 83 23.13 22.31 -3.71
C ARG A 83 22.41 21.83 -4.99
N ASP A 84 22.14 22.79 -5.89
CA ASP A 84 22.14 22.79 -7.36
C ASP A 84 21.27 21.82 -8.19
N ALA A 85 20.22 22.38 -8.85
CA ALA A 85 19.86 22.09 -10.24
C ALA A 85 19.02 23.25 -10.81
N GLU A 86 19.46 23.80 -11.94
CA GLU A 86 18.99 25.04 -12.57
C GLU A 86 17.61 24.90 -13.26
N GLU A 87 16.84 25.99 -13.09
CA GLU A 87 15.91 26.71 -14.00
C GLU A 87 14.88 25.94 -14.84
N ASP A 88 13.61 26.11 -14.45
CA ASP A 88 12.55 26.53 -15.37
C ASP A 88 11.85 27.77 -14.75
N ASP A 89 11.74 28.80 -15.58
CA ASP A 89 11.14 30.13 -15.34
C ASP A 89 9.70 30.05 -14.81
N ASP A 90 9.53 30.39 -13.53
CA ASP A 90 8.36 31.07 -12.98
C ASP A 90 8.90 31.91 -11.81
N ALA A 91 9.32 33.14 -12.12
CA ALA A 91 9.73 34.13 -11.12
C ALA A 91 8.50 34.62 -10.31
N ASP A 92 7.90 33.72 -9.54
CA ASP A 92 7.14 34.08 -8.35
C ASP A 92 8.18 34.55 -7.34
N ALA A 93 8.23 35.86 -7.10
CA ALA A 93 9.02 36.45 -6.03
C ALA A 93 8.91 35.59 -4.77
N GLU A 94 10.05 35.17 -4.19
CA GLU A 94 10.15 34.52 -2.89
C GLU A 94 9.56 35.45 -1.82
N ALA A 95 8.24 35.47 -1.72
CA ALA A 95 7.53 35.99 -0.57
C ALA A 95 7.99 35.14 0.61
N ALA A 96 8.49 35.80 1.66
CA ALA A 96 8.92 35.14 2.89
C ALA A 96 7.83 34.13 3.30
N PRO A 97 8.19 32.87 3.59
CA PRO A 97 7.22 31.83 3.86
C PRO A 97 6.30 32.27 5.00
N ASN A 98 5.00 32.29 4.72
CA ASN A 98 3.98 32.67 5.70
C ASN A 98 4.09 31.70 6.88
N GLN A 99 4.36 32.22 8.08
CA GLN A 99 4.54 31.42 9.31
C GLN A 99 3.38 30.43 9.55
N VAL A 100 2.17 30.77 9.10
CA VAL A 100 0.99 29.89 9.14
C VAL A 100 1.13 28.70 8.19
N GLU A 101 1.65 28.90 6.98
CA GLU A 101 1.88 27.81 6.02
C GLU A 101 2.95 26.84 6.54
N GLU A 102 4.06 27.35 7.07
CA GLU A 102 5.10 26.51 7.67
C GLU A 102 4.57 25.70 8.85
N ALA A 103 3.82 26.34 9.75
CA ALA A 103 3.21 25.67 10.89
C ALA A 103 2.20 24.58 10.45
N LEU A 104 1.44 24.84 9.39
CA LEU A 104 0.51 23.87 8.81
C LEU A 104 1.26 22.69 8.17
N ASP A 105 2.26 22.94 7.34
CA ASP A 105 3.06 21.89 6.70
C ASP A 105 3.81 21.04 7.76
N ALA A 106 4.31 21.66 8.84
CA ALA A 106 4.87 20.94 9.98
C ALA A 106 3.83 20.08 10.71
N TRP A 107 2.62 20.59 10.94
CA TRP A 107 1.52 19.81 11.53
C TRP A 107 1.12 18.64 10.64
N ILE A 108 1.01 18.86 9.32
CA ILE A 108 0.71 17.81 8.33
C ILE A 108 1.78 16.72 8.37
N ALA A 109 3.06 17.10 8.28
CA ALA A 109 4.18 16.17 8.26
C ALA A 109 4.20 15.27 9.51
N ARG A 110 3.99 15.84 10.71
CA ARG A 110 3.92 15.06 11.95
C ARG A 110 2.76 14.07 11.96
N ASN A 111 1.57 14.48 11.52
CA ASN A 111 0.40 13.61 11.53
C ASN A 111 0.52 12.49 10.49
N LEU A 112 1.06 12.78 9.29
CA LEU A 112 1.32 11.75 8.30
C LEU A 112 2.42 10.78 8.73
N ALA A 113 3.47 11.26 9.41
CA ALA A 113 4.48 10.39 10.01
C ALA A 113 3.88 9.45 11.07
N ALA A 114 3.02 9.95 11.95
CA ALA A 114 2.33 9.12 12.94
C ALA A 114 1.41 8.06 12.29
N LEU A 115 0.72 8.42 11.21
CA LEU A 115 -0.08 7.47 10.43
C LEU A 115 0.79 6.43 9.70
N GLN A 116 1.95 6.83 9.19
CA GLN A 116 2.91 5.90 8.58
C GLN A 116 3.42 4.89 9.61
N GLU A 117 3.83 5.36 10.79
CA GLU A 117 4.29 4.49 11.88
C GLU A 117 3.19 3.49 12.26
N ARG A 118 1.94 3.95 12.41
CA ARG A 118 0.80 3.07 12.66
C ARG A 118 0.60 2.04 11.55
N ALA A 119 0.78 2.43 10.28
CA ALA A 119 0.68 1.50 9.16
C ALA A 119 1.81 0.45 9.19
N GLU A 120 3.02 0.84 9.58
CA GLU A 120 4.15 -0.09 9.74
C GLU A 120 3.91 -1.07 10.87
N GLN A 121 3.39 -0.61 12.02
CA GLN A 121 2.97 -1.47 13.13
C GLN A 121 1.87 -2.46 12.68
N GLY A 122 0.85 -1.98 11.98
CA GLY A 122 -0.22 -2.82 11.42
C GLY A 122 0.30 -3.85 10.42
N ARG A 123 1.29 -3.47 9.58
CA ARG A 123 1.98 -4.40 8.68
C ARG A 123 2.71 -5.49 9.46
N SER A 124 3.51 -5.14 10.46
CA SER A 124 4.25 -6.11 11.28
C SER A 124 3.30 -7.07 12.00
N ALA A 125 2.23 -6.56 12.59
CA ALA A 125 1.21 -7.38 13.25
C ALA A 125 0.51 -8.32 12.25
N PHE A 126 0.19 -7.85 11.04
CA PHE A 126 -0.37 -8.69 9.99
C PHE A 126 0.59 -9.80 9.56
N GLU A 127 1.87 -9.47 9.29
CA GLU A 127 2.89 -10.44 8.90
C GLU A 127 3.12 -11.50 9.99
N GLN A 128 3.12 -11.10 11.26
CA GLN A 128 3.21 -12.02 12.40
C GLN A 128 2.01 -12.98 12.45
N ARG A 129 0.78 -12.45 12.40
CA ARG A 129 -0.44 -13.29 12.41
C ARG A 129 -0.50 -14.24 11.21
N LEU A 130 -0.03 -13.79 10.05
CA LEU A 130 0.06 -14.62 8.85
C LEU A 130 1.06 -15.78 9.04
N ALA A 131 2.19 -15.51 9.68
CA ALA A 131 3.19 -16.52 9.99
C ALA A 131 2.66 -17.53 11.01
N GLU A 132 2.01 -17.07 12.08
CA GLU A 132 1.39 -17.89 13.13
C GLU A 132 0.29 -18.79 12.57
N ALA A 133 -0.68 -18.23 11.83
CA ALA A 133 -1.74 -19.01 11.19
C ALA A 133 -1.23 -19.95 10.08
N GLY A 134 -0.07 -19.63 9.50
CA GLY A 134 0.61 -20.47 8.52
C GLY A 134 1.47 -21.60 9.13
N GLN A 135 1.60 -21.67 10.46
CA GLN A 135 2.33 -22.75 11.12
C GLN A 135 1.64 -24.09 10.86
N GLY A 136 2.43 -25.13 10.59
CA GLY A 136 1.92 -26.46 10.24
C GLY A 136 1.41 -26.62 8.80
N LEU A 137 1.20 -25.52 8.04
CA LEU A 137 0.83 -25.63 6.63
C LEU A 137 2.04 -25.96 5.75
N PRO A 138 1.89 -26.86 4.75
CA PRO A 138 2.94 -27.12 3.77
C PRO A 138 3.24 -25.85 2.96
N ARG A 139 4.48 -25.72 2.47
CA ARG A 139 4.93 -24.53 1.72
C ARG A 139 4.04 -24.17 0.52
N SER A 140 3.42 -25.15 -0.13
CA SER A 140 2.48 -24.94 -1.25
C SER A 140 1.15 -24.29 -0.84
N ALA A 141 0.72 -24.52 0.41
CA ALA A 141 -0.49 -23.98 0.99
C ALA A 141 -0.27 -22.63 1.71
N ARG A 142 0.99 -22.29 2.02
CA ARG A 142 1.35 -20.95 2.49
C ARG A 142 1.06 -19.95 1.37
N GLY A 143 0.25 -18.94 1.67
CA GLY A 143 0.00 -17.89 0.70
C GLY A 143 1.17 -16.90 0.64
N ARG A 144 1.12 -16.05 -0.38
CA ARG A 144 2.24 -15.16 -0.75
C ARG A 144 1.87 -13.69 -0.70
N ILE A 145 0.80 -13.35 0.01
CA ILE A 145 0.32 -11.98 0.12
C ILE A 145 1.08 -11.24 1.24
N GLY A 146 1.31 -9.94 1.04
CA GLY A 146 1.93 -9.06 2.01
C GLY A 146 1.51 -7.61 1.81
N VAL A 147 2.02 -6.74 2.68
CA VAL A 147 1.76 -5.29 2.64
C VAL A 147 3.09 -4.55 2.57
N ARG A 148 3.13 -3.48 1.79
CA ARG A 148 4.25 -2.53 1.75
C ARG A 148 3.75 -1.16 2.20
N VAL A 149 4.51 -0.56 3.10
CA VAL A 149 4.36 0.85 3.48
C VAL A 149 5.58 1.60 2.94
N ARG A 150 5.37 2.68 2.20
CA ARG A 150 6.45 3.42 1.53
C ARG A 150 6.26 4.93 1.60
N PRO A 151 7.27 5.69 2.04
CA PRO A 151 7.29 7.13 1.87
C PRO A 151 7.18 7.54 0.40
N GLN A 152 6.45 8.61 0.13
CA GLN A 152 6.37 9.26 -1.18
C GLN A 152 7.26 10.50 -1.17
N ARG A 153 8.34 10.46 -1.95
CA ARG A 153 9.38 11.50 -1.96
C ARG A 153 9.36 12.40 -3.20
N ALA A 154 8.25 12.42 -3.94
CA ALA A 154 8.16 13.32 -5.09
C ALA A 154 8.16 14.79 -4.61
N ASN A 155 8.84 15.69 -5.32
CA ASN A 155 8.91 17.11 -4.94
C ASN A 155 7.53 17.77 -4.78
N ARG A 156 6.52 17.28 -5.50
CA ARG A 156 5.13 17.76 -5.43
C ARG A 156 4.27 17.03 -4.39
N ALA A 157 4.80 16.01 -3.71
CA ALA A 157 4.06 15.26 -2.71
C ALA A 157 3.84 16.11 -1.46
N THR A 158 2.77 15.78 -0.71
CA THR A 158 2.57 16.32 0.63
C THR A 158 3.74 15.90 1.53
N PRO A 159 4.35 16.79 2.31
CA PRO A 159 5.40 16.44 3.26
C PRO A 159 4.98 15.29 4.16
N GLY A 160 5.79 14.23 4.25
CA GLY A 160 5.46 13.03 5.01
C GLY A 160 4.43 12.10 4.35
N ALA A 161 4.04 12.34 3.10
CA ALA A 161 3.16 11.43 2.36
C ALA A 161 3.76 10.03 2.26
N PHE A 162 2.88 9.02 2.28
CA PHE A 162 3.25 7.63 2.16
C PHE A 162 2.13 6.84 1.48
N SER A 163 2.44 5.62 1.08
CA SER A 163 1.52 4.69 0.43
C SER A 163 1.48 3.36 1.19
N ILE A 164 0.29 2.75 1.23
CA ILE A 164 0.07 1.40 1.76
C ILE A 164 -0.47 0.53 0.63
N GLU A 165 0.32 -0.45 0.21
CA GLU A 165 0.05 -1.25 -0.98
C GLU A 165 0.03 -2.74 -0.62
N TRP A 166 -0.97 -3.46 -1.12
CA TRP A 166 -0.96 -4.92 -1.08
C TRP A 166 -0.09 -5.47 -2.21
N VAL A 167 0.69 -6.49 -1.89
CA VAL A 167 1.60 -7.15 -2.84
C VAL A 167 1.48 -8.67 -2.76
N THR A 168 1.84 -9.32 -3.85
CA THR A 168 2.11 -10.76 -3.88
C THR A 168 3.59 -11.00 -4.11
N TYR A 169 4.16 -11.97 -3.41
CA TYR A 169 5.54 -12.39 -3.58
C TYR A 169 5.63 -13.58 -4.54
N ARG A 170 6.61 -13.57 -5.43
CA ARG A 170 6.97 -14.74 -6.25
C ARG A 170 8.47 -14.90 -6.33
N HIS A 171 8.90 -16.15 -6.46
CA HIS A 171 10.30 -16.49 -6.66
C HIS A 171 10.51 -16.70 -8.16
N VAL A 172 11.56 -16.09 -8.70
CA VAL A 172 11.96 -16.27 -10.08
C VAL A 172 13.37 -16.84 -10.09
N HIS A 173 13.55 -17.96 -10.79
CA HIS A 173 14.86 -18.54 -11.03
C HIS A 173 15.50 -17.78 -12.20
N THR A 174 16.65 -17.18 -11.95
CA THR A 174 17.48 -16.51 -12.97
C THR A 174 18.83 -17.23 -13.06
N ALA A 175 19.62 -16.93 -14.09
CA ALA A 175 20.97 -17.49 -14.23
C ALA A 175 21.90 -17.17 -13.03
N ALA A 176 21.62 -16.08 -12.30
CA ALA A 176 22.36 -15.66 -11.11
C ALA A 176 21.79 -16.20 -9.78
N GLY A 177 20.71 -16.99 -9.83
CA GLY A 177 20.05 -17.56 -8.65
C GLY A 177 18.58 -17.17 -8.50
N VAL A 178 18.04 -17.39 -7.29
CA VAL A 178 16.62 -17.14 -6.98
C VAL A 178 16.41 -15.68 -6.58
N VAL A 179 15.56 -14.97 -7.32
CA VAL A 179 15.17 -13.58 -7.06
C VAL A 179 13.75 -13.54 -6.50
N TYR A 180 13.54 -12.72 -5.48
CA TYR A 180 12.23 -12.47 -4.88
C TYR A 180 11.62 -11.22 -5.50
N LEU A 181 10.53 -11.39 -6.26
CA LEU A 181 9.78 -10.29 -6.86
C LEU A 181 8.49 -10.03 -6.09
N SER A 182 8.06 -8.78 -6.09
CA SER A 182 6.76 -8.36 -5.57
C SER A 182 5.93 -7.79 -6.71
N ASP A 183 4.74 -8.36 -6.91
CA ASP A 183 3.75 -7.83 -7.84
C ASP A 183 2.68 -7.08 -7.04
N TYR A 184 2.33 -5.86 -7.47
CA TYR A 184 1.37 -5.01 -6.74
C TYR A 184 -0.06 -5.37 -7.11
N ILE A 185 -0.92 -5.48 -6.10
CA ILE A 185 -2.35 -5.66 -6.30
C ILE A 185 -2.96 -4.29 -6.63
N ARG A 186 -3.77 -4.25 -7.69
CA ARG A 186 -4.50 -3.03 -8.06
C ARG A 186 -5.59 -2.76 -7.03
N LYS A 187 -5.55 -1.58 -6.41
CA LYS A 187 -6.56 -1.13 -5.45
C LYS A 187 -7.91 -0.84 -6.10
N GLY A 188 -7.89 -0.19 -7.27
CA GLY A 188 -9.09 0.49 -7.79
C GLY A 188 -9.36 1.78 -7.04
N ASP A 189 -10.61 2.22 -7.07
CA ASP A 189 -11.04 3.50 -6.51
C ASP A 189 -11.27 3.46 -5.00
N GLY A 190 -11.16 4.63 -4.37
CA GLY A 190 -11.42 4.83 -2.95
C GLY A 190 -10.26 4.47 -2.03
N ASP A 191 -10.55 4.43 -0.73
CA ASP A 191 -9.54 4.24 0.31
C ASP A 191 -9.31 2.77 0.64
N ARG A 192 -10.14 1.84 0.14
CA ARG A 192 -10.06 0.40 0.42
C ARG A 192 -9.93 -0.43 -0.84
N TYR A 193 -9.18 -1.53 -0.74
CA TYR A 193 -9.18 -2.58 -1.75
C TYR A 193 -10.54 -3.31 -1.70
N PRO A 194 -11.22 -3.50 -2.84
CA PRO A 194 -12.44 -4.29 -2.86
C PRO A 194 -12.11 -5.74 -2.53
N LYS A 195 -13.03 -6.47 -1.86
CA LYS A 195 -12.82 -7.88 -1.52
C LYS A 195 -12.49 -8.75 -2.74
N SER A 196 -13.00 -8.38 -3.91
CA SER A 196 -12.70 -9.02 -5.19
C SER A 196 -11.22 -8.93 -5.60
N ALA A 197 -10.49 -7.88 -5.19
CA ALA A 197 -9.07 -7.72 -5.48
C ALA A 197 -8.21 -8.83 -4.87
N PHE A 198 -8.69 -9.49 -3.81
CA PHE A 198 -7.99 -10.60 -3.15
C PHE A 198 -8.45 -11.98 -3.66
N ARG A 199 -9.50 -12.04 -4.49
CA ARG A 199 -10.03 -13.30 -5.01
C ARG A 199 -9.00 -13.96 -5.93
N GLY A 200 -8.67 -15.22 -5.66
CA GLY A 200 -7.67 -15.96 -6.42
C GLY A 200 -6.21 -15.60 -6.08
N ILE A 201 -6.00 -14.59 -5.23
CA ILE A 201 -4.69 -14.18 -4.75
C ILE A 201 -4.47 -14.68 -3.30
N ALA A 202 -5.38 -14.29 -2.40
CA ALA A 202 -5.34 -14.74 -1.02
C ALA A 202 -5.91 -16.17 -0.92
N ARG A 203 -5.22 -17.04 -0.16
CA ARG A 203 -5.75 -18.36 0.19
C ARG A 203 -6.95 -18.21 1.12
N ASP A 204 -7.85 -19.18 1.13
CA ASP A 204 -9.10 -19.06 1.90
C ASP A 204 -8.87 -18.85 3.41
N TRP A 205 -7.83 -19.48 3.98
CA TRP A 205 -7.43 -19.25 5.37
C TRP A 205 -6.86 -17.84 5.62
N GLN A 206 -6.31 -17.18 4.60
CA GLN A 206 -5.74 -15.83 4.72
C GLN A 206 -6.79 -14.73 4.58
N ARG A 207 -7.88 -14.99 3.86
CA ARG A 207 -8.94 -14.00 3.60
C ARG A 207 -9.43 -13.29 4.87
N PRO A 208 -9.77 -13.96 5.98
CA PRO A 208 -10.20 -13.25 7.18
C PRO A 208 -9.12 -12.31 7.72
N LEU A 209 -7.84 -12.73 7.72
CA LEU A 209 -6.73 -11.89 8.18
C LEU A 209 -6.51 -10.67 7.26
N VAL A 210 -6.62 -10.88 5.95
CA VAL A 210 -6.51 -9.82 4.94
C VAL A 210 -7.65 -8.82 5.08
N GLU A 211 -8.89 -9.29 5.26
CA GLU A 211 -10.06 -8.42 5.40
C GLU A 211 -9.98 -7.55 6.66
N GLU A 212 -9.54 -8.13 7.77
CA GLU A 212 -9.34 -7.41 9.03
C GLU A 212 -8.22 -6.36 8.90
N ALA A 213 -7.06 -6.74 8.36
CA ALA A 213 -5.96 -5.80 8.16
C ALA A 213 -6.33 -4.69 7.17
N GLU A 214 -7.05 -5.01 6.10
CA GLU A 214 -7.53 -4.03 5.12
C GLU A 214 -8.55 -3.05 5.71
N GLN A 215 -9.29 -3.43 6.75
CA GLN A 215 -10.15 -2.49 7.45
C GLN A 215 -9.32 -1.39 8.13
N GLU A 216 -8.23 -1.75 8.80
CA GLU A 216 -7.34 -0.79 9.44
C GLU A 216 -6.57 0.04 8.40
N PHE A 217 -5.94 -0.60 7.41
CA PHE A 217 -5.22 0.12 6.36
C PHE A 217 -6.12 1.06 5.55
N GLY A 218 -7.36 0.64 5.30
CA GLY A 218 -8.37 1.50 4.70
C GLY A 218 -8.63 2.78 5.48
N ALA A 219 -8.78 2.66 6.80
CA ALA A 219 -8.98 3.81 7.68
C ALA A 219 -7.75 4.74 7.68
N ILE A 220 -6.54 4.17 7.70
CA ILE A 220 -5.30 4.96 7.62
C ILE A 220 -5.19 5.70 6.28
N ARG A 221 -5.49 5.04 5.15
CA ARG A 221 -5.51 5.69 3.83
C ARG A 221 -6.52 6.84 3.78
N ALA A 222 -7.72 6.64 4.33
CA ALA A 222 -8.74 7.68 4.39
C ALA A 222 -8.29 8.90 5.22
N ALA A 223 -7.69 8.66 6.39
CA ALA A 223 -7.16 9.73 7.25
C ALA A 223 -6.01 10.48 6.56
N ALA A 224 -5.07 9.77 5.93
CA ALA A 224 -3.97 10.39 5.19
C ALA A 224 -4.48 11.25 4.02
N ARG A 225 -5.50 10.78 3.29
CA ARG A 225 -6.15 11.56 2.22
C ARG A 225 -6.81 12.83 2.75
N GLN A 226 -7.53 12.75 3.88
CA GLN A 226 -8.15 13.92 4.51
C GLN A 226 -7.11 14.96 4.94
N ILE A 227 -5.98 14.53 5.52
CA ILE A 227 -4.88 15.43 5.90
C ILE A 227 -4.27 16.09 4.65
N ALA A 228 -4.03 15.33 3.59
CA ALA A 228 -3.52 15.90 2.34
C ALA A 228 -4.50 16.92 1.73
N GLU A 229 -5.82 16.68 1.84
CA GLU A 229 -6.85 17.58 1.38
C GLU A 229 -6.87 18.91 2.14
N VAL A 230 -6.57 18.92 3.45
CA VAL A 230 -6.41 20.16 4.23
C VAL A 230 -5.34 21.05 3.60
N ARG A 231 -4.18 20.48 3.25
CA ARG A 231 -3.10 21.22 2.58
C ARG A 231 -3.55 21.83 1.26
N THR A 232 -4.19 21.02 0.42
CA THR A 232 -4.67 21.45 -0.90
C THR A 232 -5.67 22.59 -0.77
N ARG A 233 -6.63 22.48 0.15
CA ARG A 233 -7.64 23.51 0.40
C ARG A 233 -7.02 24.79 0.96
N PHE A 234 -6.08 24.68 1.89
CA PHE A 234 -5.37 25.83 2.45
C PHE A 234 -4.60 26.58 1.36
N ARG A 235 -3.82 25.88 0.54
CA ARG A 235 -3.07 26.51 -0.57
C ARG A 235 -3.98 27.17 -1.59
N ALA A 236 -5.10 26.54 -1.92
CA ALA A 236 -6.10 27.12 -2.82
C ALA A 236 -6.73 28.39 -2.22
N ALA A 237 -7.00 28.41 -0.92
CA ALA A 237 -7.52 29.60 -0.22
C ALA A 237 -6.47 30.71 -0.17
N ALA A 238 -5.23 30.41 0.23
CA ALA A 238 -4.13 31.37 0.28
C ALA A 238 -3.87 32.00 -1.11
N LYS A 239 -3.91 31.19 -2.18
CA LYS A 239 -3.82 31.70 -3.54
C LYS A 239 -4.95 32.69 -3.87
N ARG A 240 -6.20 32.36 -3.51
CA ARG A 240 -7.34 33.26 -3.73
C ARG A 240 -7.24 34.56 -2.92
N CYS A 241 -6.74 34.50 -1.68
CA CYS A 241 -6.54 35.71 -0.88
C CYS A 241 -5.51 36.66 -1.53
N ARG A 242 -4.39 36.12 -2.04
CA ARG A 242 -3.42 36.87 -2.86
C ARG A 242 -4.05 37.50 -4.08
N GLU A 243 -4.81 36.73 -4.85
CA GLU A 243 -5.52 37.23 -6.05
C GLU A 243 -6.51 38.37 -5.73
N LEU A 244 -7.04 38.40 -4.51
CA LEU A 244 -7.95 39.44 -4.03
C LEU A 244 -7.24 40.59 -3.30
N GLY A 245 -5.92 40.53 -3.11
CA GLY A 245 -5.15 41.54 -2.36
C GLY A 245 -5.49 41.58 -0.86
N LEU A 246 -5.96 40.47 -0.30
CA LEU A 246 -6.36 40.38 1.12
C LEU A 246 -5.20 40.05 2.06
N ASP A 247 -3.99 39.85 1.53
CA ASP A 247 -2.81 39.45 2.29
C ASP A 247 -2.09 40.64 2.96
N ASP A 248 -2.49 41.89 2.63
CA ASP A 248 -1.83 43.14 3.06
C ASP A 248 -2.29 43.71 4.42
N GLU A 249 -3.26 43.09 5.12
CA GLU A 249 -3.75 43.63 6.42
C GLU A 249 -2.92 43.21 7.65
N ALA A 250 -1.86 42.39 7.50
CA ALA A 250 -1.05 41.92 8.63
C ALA A 250 0.15 42.83 9.00
N GLU A 251 0.39 43.91 8.26
CA GLU A 251 1.50 44.87 8.52
C GLU A 251 1.08 46.22 9.16
N ARG A 252 -0.13 46.30 9.76
CA ARG A 252 -0.52 47.45 10.61
C ARG A 252 -0.76 47.04 12.05
#